data_AF-A0A7S2NE47-F1
#
_entry.id   AF-A0A7S2NE47-F1
#
_cell.length_a   1.000
_cell.length_b   1.000
_cell.length_c   1.000
_cell.angle_alpha   90.00
_cell.angle_beta   90.00
_cell.angle_gamma   90.00
#
_symmetry.space_group_name_H-M   'P 1'
#
loop_
_entity.id
_entity.type
_entity.pdbx_description
1 polymer ?
#
loop_
_entity_poly.entity_id
_entity_poly.type
_entity_poly.pdbx_seq_one_letter_code
_entity_poly.pdbx_strand_id
1 'polypeptide(L)'
;AEVAEAAAETLRLAKSHGTVVLVTNAERGWIELSCQKFIPTLLPVIENVKIVSARTAYEGPGCPAPLDWKVRAFESEIVRACGAAALADPLQRKNIHSLGDSVHEREALLRATVALPNCRSKSLKFVERPDIGQILRQHALVADCFDRIVRHDGNLDLCISCS
;
A
#
# COMPACT_ATOMS: atom_id res chain seq x y z
N ALA A 1 16.89 -10.87 -10.35
CA ALA A 1 16.90 -11.49 -9.01
C ALA A 1 16.76 -10.42 -7.94
N GLU A 2 17.66 -9.44 -7.91
CA GLU A 2 17.74 -8.39 -6.88
C GLU A 2 16.43 -7.60 -6.64
N VAL A 3 15.74 -7.16 -7.71
CA VAL A 3 14.46 -6.43 -7.56
C VAL A 3 13.40 -7.28 -6.85
N ALA A 4 13.32 -8.57 -7.18
CA ALA A 4 12.36 -9.48 -6.56
C ALA A 4 12.72 -9.70 -5.08
N GLU A 5 14.00 -9.81 -4.75
CA GLU A 5 14.48 -9.97 -3.38
C GLU A 5 14.18 -8.73 -2.52
N ALA A 6 14.49 -7.54 -3.01
CA ALA A 6 14.22 -6.27 -2.32
C ALA A 6 12.71 -6.04 -2.08
N ALA A 7 11.88 -6.29 -3.10
CA ALA A 7 10.42 -6.23 -2.96
C ALA A 7 9.91 -7.29 -1.97
N ALA A 8 10.47 -8.50 -2.01
CA ALA A 8 10.09 -9.58 -1.11
C ALA A 8 10.44 -9.26 0.35
N GLU A 9 11.61 -8.68 0.61
CA GLU A 9 12.00 -8.22 1.95
C GLU A 9 11.01 -7.18 2.49
N THR A 10 10.69 -6.16 1.70
CA THR A 10 9.69 -5.15 2.09
C THR A 10 8.33 -5.78 2.39
N LEU A 11 7.87 -6.72 1.57
CA LEU A 11 6.59 -7.41 1.80
C LEU A 11 6.62 -8.30 3.06
N ARG A 12 7.72 -9.00 3.33
CA ARG A 12 7.86 -9.82 4.55
C ARG A 12 7.87 -8.94 5.81
N LEU A 13 8.55 -7.80 5.77
CA LEU A 13 8.49 -6.81 6.85
C LEU A 13 7.07 -6.26 7.03
N ALA A 14 6.39 -5.87 5.96
CA ALA A 14 5.00 -5.43 6.05
C ALA A 14 4.08 -6.49 6.67
N LYS A 15 4.26 -7.76 6.27
CA LYS A 15 3.52 -8.91 6.82
C LYS A 15 3.78 -9.16 8.31
N SER A 16 5.00 -8.91 8.81
CA SER A 16 5.30 -9.10 10.24
C SER A 16 4.67 -8.03 11.14
N HIS A 17 4.29 -6.87 10.57
CA HIS A 17 3.67 -5.77 11.31
C HIS A 17 2.14 -5.71 11.17
N GLY A 18 1.52 -6.46 10.26
CA GLY A 18 0.06 -6.51 10.17
C GLY A 18 -0.49 -7.08 8.87
N THR A 19 -1.76 -6.74 8.60
CA THR A 19 -2.44 -7.16 7.37
C THR A 19 -1.93 -6.38 6.17
N VAL A 20 -1.49 -7.09 5.13
CA VAL A 20 -1.03 -6.52 3.86
C VAL A 20 -2.10 -6.71 2.79
N VAL A 21 -2.36 -5.67 2.01
CA VAL A 21 -3.24 -5.69 0.84
C VAL A 21 -2.54 -4.97 -0.31
N LEU A 22 -2.54 -5.56 -1.50
CA LEU A 22 -2.05 -4.93 -2.72
C LEU A 22 -3.23 -4.32 -3.48
N VAL A 23 -3.18 -3.02 -3.74
CA VAL A 23 -4.26 -2.29 -4.42
C VAL A 23 -3.74 -1.68 -5.73
N THR A 24 -4.31 -2.07 -6.86
CA THR A 24 -3.91 -1.60 -8.20
C THR A 24 -5.08 -1.02 -8.99
N ASN A 25 -4.80 -0.04 -9.85
CA ASN A 25 -5.74 0.45 -10.85
C ASN A 25 -5.65 -0.31 -12.18
N ALA A 26 -4.74 -1.28 -12.30
CA ALA A 26 -4.78 -2.23 -13.40
C ALA A 26 -5.95 -3.21 -13.22
N GLU A 27 -6.27 -3.97 -14.26
CA GLU A 27 -7.32 -5.00 -14.21
C GLU A 27 -6.97 -6.15 -13.27
N ARG A 28 -8.00 -6.86 -12.80
CA ARG A 28 -7.85 -8.08 -11.99
C ARG A 28 -6.89 -9.08 -12.66
N GLY A 29 -5.98 -9.65 -11.88
CA GLY A 29 -4.97 -10.61 -12.35
C GLY A 29 -3.68 -9.97 -12.86
N TRP A 30 -3.63 -8.63 -13.02
CA TRP A 30 -2.45 -7.95 -13.54
C TRP A 30 -1.19 -8.15 -12.68
N ILE A 31 -1.31 -8.10 -11.35
CA ILE A 31 -0.15 -8.23 -10.46
C ILE A 31 0.43 -9.64 -10.58
N GLU A 32 -0.42 -10.65 -10.54
CA GLU A 32 -0.06 -12.06 -10.59
C GLU A 32 0.60 -12.40 -11.93
N LEU A 33 -0.01 -11.99 -13.05
CA LEU A 33 0.55 -12.16 -14.39
C LEU A 33 1.88 -11.42 -14.56
N SER A 34 1.99 -10.21 -14.00
CA SER A 34 3.25 -9.44 -14.04
C SER A 34 4.35 -10.11 -13.22
N CYS A 35 4.01 -10.61 -12.03
CA CYS A 35 4.96 -11.36 -11.21
C CYS A 35 5.42 -12.62 -11.95
N GLN A 36 4.49 -13.42 -12.47
CA GLN A 36 4.81 -14.63 -13.22
C GLN A 36 5.74 -14.37 -14.40
N LYS A 37 5.53 -13.26 -15.11
CA LYS A 37 6.30 -12.92 -16.32
C LYS A 37 7.69 -12.33 -16.02
N PHE A 38 7.79 -11.44 -15.03
CA PHE A 38 8.98 -10.60 -14.84
C PHE A 38 9.78 -10.92 -13.58
N ILE A 39 9.11 -11.35 -12.51
CA ILE A 39 9.70 -11.59 -11.18
C ILE A 39 9.07 -12.82 -10.50
N PRO A 40 9.11 -14.01 -11.12
CA PRO A 40 8.33 -15.18 -10.67
C PRO A 40 8.68 -15.64 -9.25
N THR A 41 9.90 -15.37 -8.77
CA THR A 41 10.32 -15.67 -7.40
C THR A 41 9.58 -14.85 -6.34
N LEU A 42 8.84 -13.81 -6.73
CA LEU A 42 7.98 -13.03 -5.82
C LEU A 42 6.61 -13.70 -5.59
N LEU A 43 6.18 -14.62 -6.46
CA LEU A 43 4.87 -15.28 -6.36
C LEU A 43 4.62 -15.96 -4.99
N PRO A 44 5.56 -16.75 -4.43
CA PRO A 44 5.37 -17.33 -3.09
C PRO A 44 5.25 -16.28 -1.98
N VAL A 45 5.82 -15.08 -2.19
CA VAL A 45 5.81 -14.01 -1.20
C VAL A 45 4.50 -13.24 -1.24
N ILE A 46 3.86 -13.10 -2.40
CA ILE A 46 2.53 -12.50 -2.52
C ILE A 46 1.40 -13.51 -2.32
N GLU A 47 1.73 -14.80 -2.17
CA GLU A 47 0.75 -15.81 -1.78
C GLU A 47 0.06 -15.41 -0.46
N ASN A 48 -1.25 -15.65 -0.42
CA ASN A 48 -2.15 -15.26 0.68
C ASN A 48 -2.19 -13.75 0.99
N VAL A 49 -1.59 -12.90 0.16
CA VAL A 49 -1.81 -11.45 0.22
C VAL A 49 -3.07 -11.14 -0.57
N LYS A 50 -3.99 -10.38 0.02
CA LYS A 50 -5.17 -9.95 -0.70
C LYS A 50 -4.77 -8.98 -1.80
N ILE A 51 -5.20 -9.25 -3.02
CA ILE A 51 -5.01 -8.38 -4.18
C ILE A 51 -6.36 -7.78 -4.57
N VAL A 52 -6.41 -6.46 -4.72
CA VAL A 52 -7.59 -5.70 -5.12
C VAL A 52 -7.25 -4.92 -6.37
N SER A 53 -7.94 -5.23 -7.47
CA SER A 53 -8.05 -4.30 -8.59
C SER A 53 -9.15 -3.28 -8.26
N ALA A 54 -8.74 -2.08 -7.88
CA ALA A 54 -9.63 -0.97 -7.61
C ALA A 54 -10.45 -0.60 -8.85
N ARG A 55 -9.80 -0.60 -10.03
CA ARG A 55 -10.48 -0.38 -11.32
C ARG A 55 -11.59 -1.40 -11.55
N THR A 56 -11.28 -2.70 -11.56
CA THR A 56 -12.28 -3.73 -11.82
C THR A 56 -13.40 -3.74 -10.76
N ALA A 57 -13.12 -3.31 -9.53
CA ALA A 57 -14.11 -3.30 -8.46
C ALA A 57 -15.02 -2.06 -8.46
N TYR A 58 -14.52 -0.89 -8.89
CA TYR A 58 -15.19 0.40 -8.66
C TYR A 58 -15.34 1.28 -9.89
N GLU A 59 -14.74 0.94 -11.04
CA GLU A 59 -14.93 1.70 -12.28
C GLU A 59 -16.40 1.63 -12.72
N GLY A 60 -17.00 2.81 -12.94
CA GLY A 60 -18.36 2.91 -13.42
C GLY A 60 -18.85 4.36 -13.48
N PRO A 61 -20.08 4.60 -13.96
CA PRO A 61 -20.61 5.95 -14.15
C PRO A 61 -20.60 6.82 -12.89
N GLY A 62 -20.81 6.22 -11.71
CA GLY A 62 -20.79 6.92 -10.42
C GLY A 62 -19.40 7.09 -9.80
N CYS A 63 -18.36 6.56 -10.44
CA CYS A 63 -16.98 6.61 -9.97
C CYS A 63 -16.05 6.56 -11.20
N PRO A 64 -15.97 7.65 -12.00
CA PRO A 64 -15.26 7.61 -13.28
C PRO A 64 -13.74 7.83 -13.12
N ALA A 65 -13.29 8.39 -11.99
CA ALA A 65 -11.90 8.79 -11.82
C ALA A 65 -11.05 7.68 -11.16
N PRO A 66 -9.84 7.38 -11.68
CA PRO A 66 -8.93 6.39 -11.11
C PRO A 66 -8.56 6.61 -9.64
N LEU A 67 -8.52 7.87 -9.20
CA LEU A 67 -8.33 8.20 -7.78
C LEU A 67 -9.49 7.67 -6.94
N ASP A 68 -10.72 7.91 -7.37
CA ASP A 68 -11.90 7.54 -6.58
C ASP A 68 -12.03 6.02 -6.49
N TRP A 69 -11.60 5.25 -7.51
CA TRP A 69 -11.51 3.79 -7.41
C TRP A 69 -10.61 3.37 -6.24
N LYS A 70 -9.43 3.99 -6.11
CA LYS A 70 -8.50 3.69 -5.01
C LYS A 70 -9.05 4.14 -3.67
N VAL A 71 -9.69 5.31 -3.58
CA VAL A 71 -10.33 5.77 -2.34
C VAL A 71 -11.35 4.73 -1.86
N ARG A 72 -12.25 4.28 -2.75
CA ARG A 72 -13.24 3.24 -2.42
C ARG A 72 -12.61 1.90 -2.02
N ALA A 73 -11.55 1.49 -2.72
CA ALA A 73 -10.81 0.27 -2.37
C ALA A 73 -10.16 0.38 -0.98
N PHE A 74 -9.56 1.52 -0.66
CA PHE A 74 -8.93 1.76 0.63
C PHE A 74 -9.98 1.78 1.75
N GLU A 75 -11.07 2.54 1.59
CA GLU A 75 -12.19 2.57 2.54
C GLU A 75 -12.69 1.15 2.85
N SER A 76 -13.00 0.38 1.80
CA SER A 76 -13.50 -0.99 1.92
C SER A 76 -12.50 -1.92 2.63
N GLU A 77 -11.22 -1.85 2.28
CA GLU A 77 -10.20 -2.74 2.84
C GLU A 77 -9.80 -2.36 4.28
N ILE A 78 -9.81 -1.07 4.61
CA ILE A 78 -9.59 -0.59 5.99
C ILE A 78 -10.73 -1.08 6.90
N VAL A 79 -11.99 -0.91 6.47
CA VAL A 79 -13.15 -1.40 7.23
C VAL A 79 -13.10 -2.92 7.38
N ARG A 80 -12.79 -3.66 6.32
CA ARG A 80 -12.66 -5.12 6.36
C ARG A 80 -11.57 -5.58 7.33
N ALA A 81 -10.39 -4.95 7.29
CA ALA A 81 -9.23 -5.38 8.07
C ALA A 81 -9.31 -4.96 9.54
N CYS A 82 -9.82 -3.75 9.81
CA CYS A 82 -9.86 -3.20 11.17
C CYS A 82 -11.19 -3.45 11.89
N GLY A 83 -12.29 -3.62 11.15
CA GLY A 83 -13.65 -3.68 11.68
C GLY A 83 -14.25 -2.30 11.94
N ALA A 84 -15.49 -2.06 11.49
CA ALA A 84 -16.15 -0.76 11.59
C ALA A 84 -16.27 -0.24 13.04
N ALA A 85 -16.62 -1.12 13.99
CA ALA A 85 -16.76 -0.73 15.40
C ALA A 85 -15.42 -0.26 15.99
N ALA A 86 -14.32 -0.95 15.68
CA ALA A 86 -13.00 -0.57 16.16
C ALA A 86 -12.51 0.73 15.52
N LEU A 87 -12.88 1.03 14.27
CA LEU A 87 -12.55 2.30 13.62
C LEU A 87 -13.33 3.50 14.19
N ALA A 88 -14.52 3.26 14.73
CA ALA A 88 -15.33 4.30 15.38
C ALA A 88 -14.89 4.61 16.81
N ASP A 89 -14.11 3.72 17.45
CA ASP A 89 -13.68 3.84 18.84
C ASP A 89 -12.37 4.63 18.97
N PRO A 90 -12.38 5.87 19.53
CA PRO A 90 -11.18 6.71 19.68
C PRO A 90 -10.06 6.06 20.51
N LEU A 91 -10.38 5.09 21.38
CA LEU A 91 -9.42 4.41 22.24
C LEU A 91 -8.66 3.30 21.50
N GLN A 92 -9.19 2.80 20.39
CA GLN A 92 -8.61 1.69 19.61
C GLN A 92 -7.76 2.16 18.44
N ARG A 93 -6.66 2.85 18.74
CA ARG A 93 -5.70 3.37 17.74
C ARG A 93 -5.37 2.36 16.63
N LYS A 94 -5.43 2.81 15.37
CA LYS A 94 -5.03 2.06 14.18
C LYS A 94 -3.91 2.79 13.43
N ASN A 95 -2.97 2.04 12.86
CA ASN A 95 -1.99 2.57 11.91
C ASN A 95 -2.33 2.04 10.52
N ILE A 96 -2.52 2.95 9.56
CA ILE A 96 -2.78 2.60 8.16
C ILE A 96 -1.62 3.13 7.32
N HIS A 97 -0.94 2.21 6.66
CA HIS A 97 0.25 2.50 5.87
C HIS A 97 -0.03 2.34 4.38
N SER A 98 0.49 3.26 3.56
CA SER A 98 0.48 3.12 2.10
C SER A 98 1.88 3.34 1.56
N LEU A 99 2.33 2.40 0.72
CA LEU A 99 3.59 2.45 0.00
C LEU A 99 3.24 2.39 -1.49
N GLY A 100 3.67 3.38 -2.27
CA GLY A 100 3.34 3.46 -3.69
C GLY A 100 4.02 4.65 -4.35
N ASP A 101 4.18 4.59 -5.67
CA ASP A 101 4.93 5.59 -6.46
C ASP A 101 4.07 6.76 -6.94
N SER A 102 2.77 6.54 -7.15
CA SER A 102 1.89 7.58 -7.66
C SER A 102 1.26 8.43 -6.54
N VAL A 103 0.79 9.61 -6.93
CA VAL A 103 0.03 10.51 -6.06
C VAL A 103 -1.34 9.93 -5.67
N HIS A 104 -1.88 8.99 -6.45
CA HIS A 104 -3.19 8.39 -6.20
C HIS A 104 -3.20 7.54 -4.94
N GLU A 105 -2.14 6.79 -4.66
CA GLU A 105 -2.01 5.97 -3.45
C GLU A 105 -1.95 6.84 -2.19
N ARG A 106 -1.15 7.91 -2.24
CA ARG A 106 -1.06 8.91 -1.18
C ARG A 106 -2.42 9.54 -0.90
N GLU A 107 -3.06 10.07 -1.93
CA GLU A 107 -4.35 10.78 -1.78
C GLU A 107 -5.47 9.83 -1.34
N ALA A 108 -5.49 8.59 -1.86
CA ALA A 108 -6.46 7.58 -1.43
C ALA A 108 -6.33 7.25 0.06
N LEU A 109 -5.11 7.12 0.59
CA LEU A 109 -4.88 6.90 2.02
C LEU A 109 -5.46 8.04 2.86
N LEU A 110 -5.09 9.28 2.51
CA LEU A 110 -5.49 10.46 3.28
C LEU A 110 -7.02 10.60 3.27
N ARG A 111 -7.66 10.50 2.10
CA ARG A 111 -9.12 10.59 1.97
C ARG A 111 -9.84 9.45 2.69
N ALA A 112 -9.35 8.22 2.61
CA ALA A 112 -10.00 7.07 3.26
C ALA A 112 -9.88 7.09 4.79
N THR A 113 -8.95 7.88 5.35
CA THR A 113 -8.66 7.89 6.80
C THR A 113 -9.03 9.20 7.50
N VAL A 114 -9.28 10.29 6.76
CA VAL A 114 -9.54 11.63 7.33
C VAL A 114 -10.72 11.67 8.31
N ALA A 115 -11.76 10.85 8.07
CA ALA A 115 -12.95 10.80 8.92
C ALA A 115 -12.83 9.83 10.10
N LEU A 116 -11.72 9.08 10.20
CA LEU A 116 -11.55 8.03 11.21
C LEU A 116 -10.85 8.62 12.45
N PRO A 117 -11.52 8.65 13.63
CA PRO A 117 -11.05 9.39 14.80
C PRO A 117 -9.78 8.80 15.45
N ASN A 118 -9.43 7.56 15.13
CA ASN A 118 -8.35 6.81 15.78
C ASN A 118 -7.26 6.33 14.81
N CYS A 119 -7.29 6.78 13.56
CA CYS A 119 -6.34 6.36 12.53
C CYS A 119 -5.11 7.27 12.47
N ARG A 120 -3.96 6.64 12.27
CA ARG A 120 -2.72 7.29 11.87
C ARG A 120 -2.38 6.89 10.45
N SER A 121 -2.49 7.84 9.54
CA SER A 121 -2.17 7.64 8.14
C SER A 121 -0.68 7.86 7.92
N LYS A 122 -0.01 6.87 7.32
CA LYS A 122 1.42 6.91 7.03
C LYS A 122 1.65 6.60 5.55
N SER A 123 1.81 7.65 4.75
CA SER A 123 2.13 7.54 3.32
C SER A 123 3.62 7.60 3.09
N LEU A 124 4.15 6.61 2.37
CA LEU A 124 5.50 6.58 1.83
C LEU A 124 5.38 6.59 0.31
N LYS A 125 5.57 7.77 -0.28
CA LYS A 125 5.57 7.96 -1.72
C LYS A 125 6.93 7.59 -2.30
N PHE A 126 6.96 6.56 -3.13
CA PHE A 126 8.14 6.14 -3.89
C PHE A 126 8.41 7.07 -5.08
N VAL A 127 9.60 6.94 -5.66
CA VAL A 127 9.98 7.66 -6.89
C VAL A 127 9.11 7.14 -8.04
N GLU A 128 8.56 8.05 -8.83
CA GLU A 128 7.77 7.70 -10.02
C GLU A 128 8.70 7.32 -11.17
N ARG A 129 8.38 6.23 -11.89
CA ARG A 129 9.21 5.66 -12.98
C ARG A 129 10.68 5.46 -12.57
N PRO A 130 10.95 4.72 -11.48
CA PRO A 130 12.32 4.52 -11.02
C PRO A 130 13.10 3.62 -11.98
N ASP A 131 14.41 3.85 -12.10
CA ASP A 131 15.31 2.83 -12.63
C ASP A 131 15.52 1.68 -11.62
N ILE A 132 16.20 0.61 -12.05
CA ILE A 132 16.46 -0.57 -11.19
C ILE A 132 17.21 -0.18 -9.92
N GLY A 133 18.22 0.69 -10.01
CA GLY A 133 18.99 1.12 -8.85
C GLY A 133 18.15 1.92 -7.86
N GLN A 134 17.25 2.77 -8.37
CA GLN A 134 16.30 3.52 -7.54
C GLN A 134 15.29 2.60 -6.85
N ILE A 135 14.81 1.54 -7.52
CA ILE A 135 13.98 0.49 -6.91
C ILE A 135 14.73 -0.15 -5.75
N LEU A 136 15.98 -0.57 -5.94
CA LEU A 136 16.76 -1.21 -4.88
C LEU A 136 16.99 -0.25 -3.70
N ARG A 137 17.39 1.00 -3.97
CA ARG A 137 17.64 2.01 -2.92
C ARG A 137 16.40 2.34 -2.11
N GLN A 138 15.25 2.55 -2.76
CA GLN A 138 14.03 2.89 -2.03
C GLN A 138 13.54 1.71 -1.18
N HIS A 139 13.66 0.47 -1.66
CA HIS A 139 13.29 -0.72 -0.88
C HIS A 139 14.24 -0.95 0.30
N ALA A 140 15.55 -0.74 0.12
CA ALA A 140 16.52 -0.78 1.21
C ALA A 140 16.21 0.29 2.28
N LEU A 141 15.93 1.53 1.86
CA LEU A 141 15.55 2.60 2.78
C LEU A 141 14.28 2.24 3.56
N VAL A 142 13.27 1.67 2.89
CA VAL A 142 12.06 1.18 3.56
C VAL A 142 12.43 0.11 4.58
N ALA A 143 13.20 -0.91 4.21
CA ALA A 143 13.60 -1.98 5.12
C ALA A 143 14.32 -1.46 6.38
N ASP A 144 15.23 -0.50 6.22
CA ASP A 144 16.02 0.08 7.31
C ASP A 144 15.19 0.90 8.30
N CYS A 145 14.13 1.57 7.83
CA CYS A 145 13.34 2.47 8.67
C CYS A 145 11.90 1.99 8.95
N PHE A 146 11.49 0.82 8.44
CA PHE A 146 10.10 0.37 8.48
C PHE A 146 9.57 0.32 9.92
N ASP A 147 10.31 -0.28 10.85
CA ASP A 147 9.91 -0.39 12.25
C ASP A 147 9.74 1.00 12.91
N ARG A 148 10.61 1.96 12.60
CA ARG A 148 10.51 3.34 13.09
C ARG A 148 9.24 4.01 12.57
N ILE A 149 8.89 3.78 11.30
CA ILE A 149 7.68 4.31 10.67
C ILE A 149 6.43 3.67 11.29
N VAL A 150 6.43 2.35 11.49
CA VAL A 150 5.34 1.62 12.16
C VAL A 150 5.13 2.17 13.58
N ARG A 151 6.20 2.39 14.35
CA ARG A 151 6.12 2.87 15.74
C ARG A 151 5.88 4.37 15.89
N HIS A 152 6.05 5.16 14.82
CA HIS A 152 5.87 6.60 14.89
C HIS A 152 4.49 6.98 15.45
N ASP A 153 4.48 7.88 16.44
CA ASP A 153 3.28 8.31 17.13
C ASP A 153 2.62 9.51 16.42
N GLY A 154 2.06 9.27 15.23
CA GLY A 154 1.44 10.33 14.44
C GLY A 154 1.19 9.96 12.98
N ASN A 155 0.71 10.95 12.23
CA ASN A 155 0.60 10.86 10.77
C ASN A 155 1.96 11.10 10.13
N LEU A 156 2.23 10.41 9.03
CA LEU A 156 3.43 10.63 8.20
C LEU A 156 3.01 10.77 6.74
N ASP A 157 3.64 11.70 6.04
CA ASP A 157 3.50 11.89 4.61
C ASP A 157 4.90 12.18 4.04
N LEU A 158 5.57 11.12 3.62
CA LEU A 158 6.99 11.14 3.26
C LEU A 158 7.15 10.85 1.77
N CYS A 159 7.99 11.63 1.09
CA CYS A 159 8.43 11.34 -0.27
C CYS A 159 9.87 10.82 -0.23
N ILE A 160 10.10 9.65 -0.84
CA ILE A 160 11.46 9.12 -0.99
C ILE A 160 12.14 9.85 -2.14
N SER A 161 13.34 10.35 -1.88
CA SER A 161 14.25 10.88 -2.90
C SER A 161 15.48 9.99 -3.01
N CYS A 162 15.66 9.36 -4.16
CA CYS A 162 16.86 8.59 -4.50
C CYS A 162 17.68 9.40 -5.51
N SER A 163 18.56 10.27 -5.01
CA SER A 163 19.62 10.88 -5.83
C SER A 163 20.65 9.83 -6.28
#